data_AF-A0A938MY53-F1
#
_entry.id   AF-A0A938MY53-F1
#
_cell.length_a   1.000
_cell.length_b   1.000
_cell.length_c   1.000
_cell.angle_alpha   90.00
_cell.angle_beta   90.00
_cell.angle_gamma   90.00
#
_symmetry.space_group_name_H-M   'P 1'
#
loop_
_entity.id
_entity.type
_entity.pdbx_description
1 polymer ?
#
loop_
_entity_poly.entity_id
_entity_poly.type
_entity_poly.pdbx_seq_one_letter_code
_entity_poly.pdbx_strand_id
1 'polypeptide(L)'
;IHQTADNRLLPRIACGKCRKSFRTQWATADADLALPRGIVVSERFEISRNFCNKLWNAARFVMLNLADYSPKPVDDATLAFEDRWILSRLATVVGQVTESLEQYRFADAARTLYDFFWDEFCSLYVEMVKTRFQNPQLRATAQRVASWALDTVLRLLHPMIPFITEEIWRLLAVAAPRRGLRTVEPAAEHLIRAPWPVPDAARVDARVEAQFRQFETVLSALREIRSRQNIEPRQAIAFSVRCDAATATLLEPLRPYFQSLACAQSVAFGPAVEPPAISATVQSASLTVHVDLEGLIDVAAETARLTKQLERLSEMLAGKQKKLDNPGFVARAPAEVVQRERESVAQLEEQVRGARQSLADLQQHRRSPGQ
;
A
#
# COMPACT_ATOMS: atom_id res chain seq x y z
N ILE A 1 14.56 -8.16 -22.44
CA ILE A 1 15.38 -7.03 -22.92
C ILE A 1 14.64 -5.74 -22.57
N HIS A 2 15.30 -4.77 -21.92
CA HIS A 2 14.71 -3.47 -21.59
C HIS A 2 14.24 -2.75 -22.85
N GLN A 3 13.11 -2.05 -22.77
CA GLN A 3 12.54 -1.33 -23.91
C GLN A 3 13.34 -0.04 -24.19
N THR A 4 14.19 -0.07 -25.22
CA THR A 4 14.97 1.08 -25.71
C THR A 4 14.42 1.58 -27.05
N ALA A 5 14.90 2.74 -27.52
CA ALA A 5 14.62 3.23 -28.88
C ALA A 5 15.07 2.21 -29.94
N ASP A 6 16.24 1.59 -29.73
CA ASP A 6 16.80 0.58 -30.63
C ASP A 6 15.89 -0.63 -30.81
N ASN A 7 15.27 -1.13 -29.74
CA ASN A 7 14.33 -2.27 -29.83
C ASN A 7 13.07 -1.96 -30.65
N ARG A 8 12.76 -0.67 -30.85
CA ARG A 8 11.58 -0.22 -31.60
C ARG A 8 11.88 0.05 -33.08
N LEU A 9 13.15 0.06 -33.48
CA LEU A 9 13.57 0.47 -34.82
C LEU A 9 14.52 -0.55 -35.49
N LEU A 10 15.38 -1.22 -34.73
CA LEU A 10 16.39 -2.12 -35.28
C LEU A 10 15.85 -3.55 -35.38
N PRO A 11 16.20 -4.31 -36.44
CA PRO A 11 15.84 -5.72 -36.60
C PRO A 11 16.60 -6.64 -35.61
N ARG A 12 17.75 -6.20 -35.11
CA ARG A 12 18.63 -6.94 -34.21
C ARG A 12 19.09 -6.05 -33.05
N ILE A 13 19.18 -6.64 -31.87
CA ILE A 13 19.62 -5.97 -30.64
C ILE A 13 20.51 -6.89 -29.80
N ALA A 14 21.40 -6.31 -29.00
CA ALA A 14 22.22 -7.05 -28.05
C ALA A 14 21.61 -6.99 -26.64
N CYS A 15 21.56 -8.12 -25.95
CA CYS A 15 21.11 -8.15 -24.56
C CYS A 15 22.14 -7.46 -23.65
N GLY A 16 21.72 -6.46 -22.88
CA GLY A 16 22.61 -5.74 -21.94
C GLY A 16 23.27 -6.63 -20.88
N LYS A 17 22.65 -7.77 -20.54
CA LYS A 17 23.16 -8.72 -19.51
C LYS A 17 24.09 -9.79 -20.07
N CYS A 18 23.64 -10.53 -21.09
CA CYS A 18 24.41 -11.66 -21.64
C CYS A 18 25.17 -11.33 -22.94
N ARG A 19 25.04 -10.10 -23.47
CA ARG A 19 25.67 -9.60 -24.70
C ARG A 19 25.36 -10.37 -25.99
N LYS A 20 24.54 -11.43 -25.92
CA LYS A 20 24.06 -12.18 -27.11
C LYS A 20 23.13 -11.33 -27.96
N SER A 21 23.12 -11.61 -29.26
CA SER A 21 22.22 -10.98 -30.24
C SER A 21 20.85 -11.66 -30.25
N PHE A 22 19.81 -10.85 -30.32
CA PHE A 22 18.42 -11.28 -30.42
C PHE A 22 17.74 -10.54 -31.56
N ARG A 23 16.81 -11.21 -32.25
CA ARG A 23 15.95 -10.54 -33.22
C ARG A 23 14.84 -9.77 -32.53
N THR A 24 14.51 -8.61 -33.03
CA THR A 24 13.29 -7.88 -32.64
C THR A 24 12.10 -8.38 -33.45
N GLN A 25 10.92 -7.84 -33.16
CA GLN A 25 9.72 -8.10 -33.97
C GLN A 25 9.76 -7.45 -35.36
N TRP A 26 10.77 -6.63 -35.64
CA TRP A 26 10.95 -5.91 -36.91
C TRP A 26 11.97 -6.57 -37.84
N ALA A 27 12.54 -7.71 -37.43
CA ALA A 27 13.45 -8.48 -38.27
C ALA A 27 12.75 -9.04 -39.51
N THR A 28 13.28 -8.72 -40.68
CA THR A 28 12.77 -9.22 -41.98
C THR A 28 13.79 -10.07 -42.73
N ALA A 29 15.10 -9.89 -42.49
CA ALA A 29 16.15 -10.67 -43.13
C ALA A 29 16.30 -12.06 -42.48
N ASP A 30 16.53 -13.09 -43.29
CA ASP A 30 16.67 -14.48 -42.83
C ASP A 30 17.76 -14.66 -41.76
N ALA A 31 18.88 -13.95 -41.90
CA ALA A 31 19.98 -13.97 -40.95
C ALA A 31 19.57 -13.45 -39.56
N ASP A 32 18.65 -12.49 -39.48
CA ASP A 32 18.10 -12.02 -38.22
C ASP A 32 17.00 -12.95 -37.72
N LEU A 33 16.15 -13.47 -38.60
CA LEU A 33 15.11 -14.43 -38.24
C LEU A 33 15.69 -15.71 -37.63
N ALA A 34 16.92 -16.10 -37.97
CA ALA A 34 17.62 -17.22 -37.34
C ALA A 34 18.01 -16.98 -35.86
N LEU A 35 18.03 -15.73 -35.38
CA LEU A 35 18.34 -15.41 -34.00
C LEU A 35 17.14 -15.67 -33.07
N PRO A 36 17.38 -15.99 -31.78
CA PRO A 36 16.30 -16.10 -30.81
C PRO A 36 15.55 -14.77 -30.68
N ARG A 37 14.21 -14.83 -30.55
CA ARG A 37 13.37 -13.63 -30.40
C ARG A 37 13.66 -12.94 -29.07
N GLY A 38 14.07 -11.68 -29.15
CA GLY A 38 14.25 -10.81 -28.00
C GLY A 38 12.90 -10.45 -27.41
N ILE A 39 12.55 -11.05 -26.28
CA ILE A 39 11.33 -10.68 -25.58
C ILE A 39 11.55 -9.31 -24.93
N VAL A 40 10.82 -8.32 -25.42
CA VAL A 40 10.75 -6.99 -24.81
C VAL A 40 9.95 -7.15 -23.53
N VAL A 41 10.63 -7.06 -22.39
CA VAL A 41 9.99 -7.06 -21.07
C VAL A 41 10.07 -5.64 -20.55
N SER A 42 8.92 -4.98 -20.51
CA SER A 42 8.76 -3.72 -19.77
C SER A 42 8.50 -4.07 -18.30
N GLU A 43 9.04 -3.28 -17.38
CA GLU A 43 8.64 -3.36 -15.97
C GLU A 43 7.12 -3.19 -15.81
N ARG A 44 6.45 -2.50 -16.74
CA ARG A 44 4.99 -2.41 -16.78
C ARG A 44 4.31 -3.78 -16.95
N PHE A 45 4.90 -4.69 -17.71
CA PHE A 45 4.37 -6.06 -17.82
C PHE A 45 4.53 -6.83 -16.52
N GLU A 46 5.60 -6.59 -15.75
CA GLU A 46 5.75 -7.17 -14.41
C GLU A 46 4.73 -6.60 -13.43
N ILE A 47 4.45 -5.29 -13.49
CA ILE A 47 3.39 -4.66 -12.69
C ILE A 47 2.03 -5.31 -13.02
N SER A 48 1.67 -5.43 -14.30
CA SER A 48 0.41 -6.07 -14.71
C SER A 48 0.35 -7.56 -14.35
N ARG A 49 1.45 -8.31 -14.48
CA ARG A 49 1.54 -9.72 -14.06
C ARG A 49 1.34 -9.84 -12.54
N ASN A 50 1.99 -8.99 -11.76
CA ASN A 50 1.86 -8.96 -10.30
C ASN A 50 0.44 -8.61 -9.88
N PHE A 51 -0.21 -7.67 -10.57
CA PHE A 51 -1.63 -7.35 -10.38
C PHE A 51 -2.53 -8.55 -10.63
N CYS A 52 -2.37 -9.24 -11.77
CA CYS A 52 -3.13 -10.46 -12.07
C CYS A 52 -2.91 -11.56 -11.03
N ASN A 53 -1.68 -11.74 -10.56
CA ASN A 53 -1.38 -12.68 -9.48
C ASN A 53 -2.04 -12.26 -8.14
N LYS A 54 -2.04 -10.96 -7.82
CA LYS A 54 -2.74 -10.45 -6.63
C LYS A 54 -4.24 -10.68 -6.73
N LEU A 55 -4.84 -10.44 -7.90
CA LEU A 55 -6.25 -10.71 -8.18
C LEU A 55 -6.60 -12.18 -7.96
N TRP A 56 -5.81 -13.08 -8.53
CA TRP A 56 -5.98 -14.53 -8.35
C TRP A 56 -5.92 -14.93 -6.87
N ASN A 57 -4.90 -14.45 -6.14
CA ASN A 57 -4.72 -14.79 -4.74
C ASN A 57 -5.83 -14.25 -3.83
N ALA A 58 -6.29 -13.02 -4.06
CA ALA A 58 -7.40 -12.43 -3.32
C ALA A 58 -8.71 -13.16 -3.61
N ALA A 59 -8.99 -13.47 -4.88
CA ALA A 59 -10.17 -14.23 -5.26
C ALA A 59 -10.16 -15.64 -4.65
N ARG A 60 -9.02 -16.34 -4.72
CA ARG A 60 -8.83 -17.64 -4.07
C ARG A 60 -9.06 -17.54 -2.57
N PHE A 61 -8.52 -16.52 -1.91
CA PHE A 61 -8.74 -16.31 -0.48
C PHE A 61 -10.23 -16.15 -0.15
N VAL A 62 -10.96 -15.30 -0.89
CA VAL A 62 -12.41 -15.13 -0.70
C VAL A 62 -13.11 -16.47 -0.89
N MET A 63 -12.89 -17.16 -2.01
CA MET A 63 -13.55 -18.43 -2.33
C MET A 63 -13.28 -19.55 -1.31
N LEU A 64 -12.05 -19.65 -0.77
CA LEU A 64 -11.72 -20.62 0.28
C LEU A 64 -12.54 -20.40 1.56
N ASN A 65 -13.03 -19.18 1.78
CA ASN A 65 -13.88 -18.84 2.91
C ASN A 65 -15.38 -18.93 2.58
N LEU A 66 -15.79 -19.57 1.47
CA LEU A 66 -17.21 -19.71 1.04
C LEU A 66 -17.77 -21.14 1.17
N ALA A 67 -17.11 -22.06 1.88
CA ALA A 67 -17.51 -23.48 1.92
C ALA A 67 -18.97 -23.72 2.39
N ASP A 68 -19.47 -22.89 3.29
CA ASP A 68 -20.83 -22.90 3.86
C ASP A 68 -21.68 -21.71 3.39
N TYR A 69 -21.37 -21.17 2.21
CA TYR A 69 -22.04 -19.98 1.67
C TYR A 69 -23.56 -20.15 1.57
N SER A 70 -24.29 -19.27 2.24
CA SER A 70 -25.76 -19.23 2.19
C SER A 70 -26.26 -17.98 1.47
N PRO A 71 -26.88 -18.09 0.29
CA PRO A 71 -27.32 -16.94 -0.48
C PRO A 71 -28.61 -16.33 0.10
N LYS A 72 -28.47 -15.33 0.98
CA LYS A 72 -29.60 -14.63 1.63
C LYS A 72 -29.48 -13.11 1.53
N PRO A 73 -30.59 -12.36 1.43
CA PRO A 73 -30.56 -10.90 1.52
C PRO A 73 -29.77 -10.45 2.75
N VAL A 74 -28.94 -9.43 2.58
CA VAL A 74 -28.19 -8.81 3.67
C VAL A 74 -28.97 -7.61 4.16
N ASP A 75 -29.27 -7.60 5.45
CA ASP A 75 -29.82 -6.44 6.12
C ASP A 75 -28.70 -5.42 6.38
N ASP A 76 -28.90 -4.18 5.93
CA ASP A 76 -27.94 -3.09 6.07
C ASP A 76 -27.63 -2.81 7.57
N ALA A 77 -28.55 -3.13 8.49
CA ALA A 77 -28.35 -3.02 9.93
C ALA A 77 -27.34 -4.05 10.50
N THR A 78 -27.07 -5.14 9.77
CA THR A 78 -26.12 -6.20 10.17
C THR A 78 -24.72 -5.99 9.61
N LEU A 79 -24.52 -4.96 8.79
CA LEU A 79 -23.23 -4.67 8.17
C LEU A 79 -22.24 -4.18 9.22
N ALA A 80 -21.07 -4.80 9.23
CA ALA A 80 -19.94 -4.29 10.02
C ALA A 80 -19.39 -3.00 9.39
N PHE A 81 -18.51 -2.33 10.14
CA PHE A 81 -17.88 -1.09 9.67
C PHE A 81 -17.16 -1.26 8.33
N GLU A 82 -16.33 -2.29 8.19
CA GLU A 82 -15.58 -2.57 6.96
C GLU A 82 -16.48 -2.93 5.78
N ASP A 83 -17.64 -3.54 6.03
CA ASP A 83 -18.61 -3.84 4.99
C ASP A 83 -19.26 -2.56 4.47
N ARG A 84 -19.70 -1.68 5.37
CA ARG A 84 -20.26 -0.37 4.99
C ARG A 84 -19.24 0.45 4.21
N TRP A 85 -18.00 0.45 4.69
CA TRP A 85 -16.91 1.17 4.04
C TRP A 85 -16.63 0.64 2.64
N ILE A 86 -16.40 -0.67 2.47
CA ILE A 86 -16.06 -1.21 1.15
C ILE A 86 -17.22 -1.01 0.16
N LEU A 87 -18.47 -1.08 0.62
CA LEU A 87 -19.64 -0.86 -0.23
C LEU A 87 -19.77 0.61 -0.66
N SER A 88 -19.47 1.56 0.23
CA SER A 88 -19.40 2.99 -0.12
C SER A 88 -18.31 3.27 -1.16
N ARG A 89 -17.11 2.73 -0.93
CA ARG A 89 -15.98 2.87 -1.85
C ARG A 89 -16.26 2.24 -3.20
N LEU A 90 -16.82 1.04 -3.21
CA LEU A 90 -17.20 0.33 -4.43
C LEU A 90 -18.25 1.12 -5.24
N ALA A 91 -19.25 1.71 -4.59
CA ALA A 91 -20.23 2.58 -5.28
C ALA A 91 -19.56 3.77 -5.97
N THR A 92 -18.62 4.43 -5.29
CA THR A 92 -17.82 5.53 -5.86
C THR A 92 -16.96 5.05 -7.03
N VAL A 93 -16.26 3.93 -6.88
CA VAL A 93 -15.37 3.37 -7.91
C VAL A 93 -16.14 2.91 -9.13
N VAL A 94 -17.31 2.29 -8.97
CA VAL A 94 -18.20 1.93 -10.08
C VAL A 94 -18.55 3.19 -10.88
N GLY A 95 -18.92 4.29 -10.22
CA GLY A 95 -19.18 5.57 -10.87
C GLY A 95 -17.99 6.12 -11.65
N GLN A 96 -16.83 6.21 -11.01
CA GLN A 96 -15.60 6.75 -11.61
C GLN A 96 -15.12 5.94 -12.83
N VAL A 97 -15.18 4.61 -12.74
CA VAL A 97 -14.77 3.71 -13.82
C VAL A 97 -15.79 3.77 -14.95
N THR A 98 -17.09 3.78 -14.66
CA THR A 98 -18.14 3.93 -15.68
C THR A 98 -17.93 5.22 -16.47
N GLU A 99 -17.79 6.35 -15.77
CA GLU A 99 -17.54 7.66 -16.41
C GLU A 99 -16.26 7.64 -17.26
N SER A 100 -15.19 7.06 -16.73
CA SER A 100 -13.91 6.99 -17.45
C SER A 100 -14.03 6.15 -18.72
N LEU A 101 -14.78 5.04 -18.71
CA LEU A 101 -15.01 4.22 -19.89
C LEU A 101 -15.93 4.92 -20.91
N GLU A 102 -17.00 5.58 -20.46
CA GLU A 102 -17.89 6.37 -21.32
C GLU A 102 -17.15 7.51 -22.04
N GLN A 103 -16.14 8.07 -21.39
CA GLN A 103 -15.30 9.13 -21.95
C GLN A 103 -14.01 8.61 -22.60
N TYR A 104 -13.92 7.30 -22.86
CA TYR A 104 -12.77 6.63 -23.50
C TYR A 104 -11.42 6.81 -22.79
N ARG A 105 -11.43 7.13 -21.49
CA ARG A 105 -10.26 7.27 -20.61
C ARG A 105 -9.87 5.93 -19.96
N PHE A 106 -9.48 4.96 -20.79
CA PHE A 106 -9.12 3.61 -20.32
C PHE A 106 -7.94 3.60 -19.33
N ALA A 107 -6.98 4.52 -19.49
CA ALA A 107 -5.84 4.64 -18.58
C ALA A 107 -6.27 5.07 -17.18
N ASP A 108 -7.22 6.00 -17.06
CA ASP A 108 -7.75 6.44 -15.78
C ASP A 108 -8.59 5.35 -15.13
N ALA A 109 -9.46 4.69 -15.90
CA ALA A 109 -10.21 3.54 -15.41
C ALA A 109 -9.29 2.43 -14.86
N ALA A 110 -8.21 2.10 -15.58
CA ALA A 110 -7.24 1.10 -15.15
C ALA A 110 -6.50 1.49 -13.88
N ARG A 111 -6.11 2.78 -13.74
CA ARG A 111 -5.46 3.30 -12.53
C ARG A 111 -6.40 3.27 -11.33
N THR A 112 -7.63 3.78 -11.47
CA THR A 112 -8.64 3.74 -10.41
C THR A 112 -8.91 2.32 -9.92
N LEU A 113 -9.02 1.36 -10.84
CA LEU A 113 -9.20 -0.06 -10.48
C LEU A 113 -7.97 -0.67 -9.83
N TYR A 114 -6.77 -0.30 -10.27
CA TYR A 114 -5.53 -0.75 -9.66
C TYR A 114 -5.46 -0.30 -8.20
N ASP A 115 -5.62 1.00 -7.96
CA ASP A 115 -5.51 1.64 -6.64
C ASP A 115 -6.59 1.06 -5.70
N PHE A 116 -7.85 1.03 -6.14
CA PHE A 116 -8.94 0.46 -5.35
C PHE A 116 -8.71 -1.02 -5.03
N PHE A 117 -8.38 -1.84 -6.03
CA PHE A 117 -8.28 -3.27 -5.81
C PHE A 117 -7.08 -3.62 -4.92
N TRP A 118 -5.94 -2.97 -5.14
CA TRP A 118 -4.71 -3.27 -4.42
C TRP A 118 -4.70 -2.67 -3.02
N ASP A 119 -4.94 -1.37 -2.90
CA ASP A 119 -4.75 -0.63 -1.65
C ASP A 119 -5.98 -0.74 -0.75
N GLU A 120 -7.19 -0.62 -1.32
CA GLU A 120 -8.41 -0.65 -0.51
C GLU A 120 -8.94 -2.09 -0.31
N PHE A 121 -9.23 -2.81 -1.39
CA PHE A 121 -9.85 -4.14 -1.28
C PHE A 121 -8.88 -5.17 -0.69
N CYS A 122 -7.69 -5.32 -1.27
CA CYS A 122 -6.75 -6.35 -0.84
C CYS A 122 -6.00 -6.00 0.45
N SER A 123 -5.49 -4.78 0.57
CA SER A 123 -4.58 -4.43 1.68
C SER A 123 -5.32 -4.04 2.95
N LEU A 124 -6.62 -3.70 2.86
CA LEU A 124 -7.44 -3.29 3.99
C LEU A 124 -8.68 -4.18 4.15
N TYR A 125 -9.64 -4.18 3.23
CA TYR A 125 -10.92 -4.89 3.41
C TYR A 125 -10.71 -6.40 3.67
N VAL A 126 -9.95 -7.06 2.80
CA VAL A 126 -9.63 -8.49 2.91
C VAL A 126 -8.93 -8.81 4.24
N GLU A 127 -8.06 -7.93 4.73
CA GLU A 127 -7.39 -8.11 6.01
C GLU A 127 -8.34 -7.92 7.19
N MET A 128 -9.24 -6.93 7.13
CA MET A 128 -10.24 -6.66 8.18
C MET A 128 -11.26 -7.79 8.32
N VAL A 129 -11.73 -8.34 7.20
CA VAL A 129 -12.79 -9.37 7.19
C VAL A 129 -12.30 -10.77 7.61
N LYS A 130 -10.98 -11.02 7.60
CA LYS A 130 -10.37 -12.33 7.93
C LYS A 130 -10.88 -12.94 9.23
N THR A 131 -10.95 -12.13 10.28
CA THR A 131 -11.37 -12.59 11.62
C THR A 131 -12.84 -12.99 11.64
N ARG A 132 -13.68 -12.33 10.83
CA ARG A 132 -15.12 -12.63 10.74
C ARG A 132 -15.40 -13.92 10.00
N PHE A 133 -14.56 -14.33 9.04
CA PHE A 133 -14.72 -15.65 8.42
C PHE A 133 -14.56 -16.79 9.44
N GLN A 134 -13.76 -16.59 10.49
CA GLN A 134 -13.59 -17.58 11.55
C GLN A 134 -14.71 -17.55 12.59
N ASN A 135 -15.53 -16.50 12.63
CA ASN A 135 -16.61 -16.33 13.60
C ASN A 135 -17.96 -16.81 13.03
N PRO A 136 -18.57 -17.90 13.53
CA PRO A 136 -19.81 -18.46 12.98
C PRO A 136 -20.98 -17.48 12.88
N GLN A 137 -21.10 -16.53 13.81
CA GLN A 137 -22.20 -15.56 13.87
C GLN A 137 -22.02 -14.42 12.86
N LEU A 138 -20.78 -14.06 12.54
CA LEU A 138 -20.46 -12.94 11.64
C LEU A 138 -20.12 -13.40 10.20
N ARG A 139 -19.79 -14.69 10.04
CA ARG A 139 -19.30 -15.28 8.79
C ARG A 139 -20.28 -15.10 7.64
N ALA A 140 -21.57 -15.33 7.86
CA ALA A 140 -22.57 -15.28 6.78
C ALA A 140 -22.59 -13.89 6.11
N THR A 141 -22.73 -12.80 6.87
CA THR A 141 -22.71 -11.44 6.32
C THR A 141 -21.37 -11.12 5.65
N ALA A 142 -20.25 -11.50 6.27
CA ALA A 142 -18.90 -11.31 5.70
C ALA A 142 -18.74 -11.99 4.33
N GLN A 143 -19.19 -13.24 4.21
CA GLN A 143 -19.16 -13.99 2.94
C GLN A 143 -20.01 -13.33 1.86
N ARG A 144 -21.18 -12.80 2.24
CA ARG A 144 -22.10 -12.13 1.31
C ARG A 144 -21.51 -10.83 0.77
N VAL A 145 -20.93 -10.01 1.64
CA VAL A 145 -20.30 -8.75 1.22
C VAL A 145 -19.02 -9.00 0.43
N ALA A 146 -18.15 -9.92 0.88
CA ALA A 146 -16.91 -10.23 0.18
C ALA A 146 -17.14 -10.85 -1.21
N SER A 147 -18.09 -11.79 -1.34
CA SER A 147 -18.43 -12.38 -2.64
C SER A 147 -19.06 -11.34 -3.59
N TRP A 148 -19.87 -10.42 -3.08
CA TRP A 148 -20.45 -9.33 -3.87
C TRP A 148 -19.41 -8.30 -4.32
N ALA A 149 -18.52 -7.89 -3.42
CA ALA A 149 -17.44 -6.96 -3.75
C ALA A 149 -16.50 -7.56 -4.80
N LEU A 150 -16.13 -8.85 -4.65
CA LEU A 150 -15.34 -9.57 -5.65
C LEU A 150 -16.07 -9.69 -7.00
N ASP A 151 -17.36 -10.05 -7.02
CA ASP A 151 -18.19 -10.09 -8.23
C ASP A 151 -18.14 -8.74 -8.98
N THR A 152 -18.35 -7.65 -8.26
CA THR A 152 -18.35 -6.30 -8.85
C THR A 152 -16.97 -5.92 -9.39
N VAL A 153 -15.91 -6.19 -8.63
CA VAL A 153 -14.52 -5.95 -9.07
C VAL A 153 -14.20 -6.72 -10.36
N LEU A 154 -14.63 -7.98 -10.47
CA LEU A 154 -14.40 -8.78 -11.67
C LEU A 154 -15.08 -8.18 -12.89
N ARG A 155 -16.34 -7.71 -12.76
CA ARG A 155 -17.05 -7.02 -13.84
C ARG A 155 -16.32 -5.77 -14.29
N LEU A 156 -15.87 -4.94 -13.35
CA LEU A 156 -15.17 -3.71 -13.66
C LEU A 156 -13.81 -3.94 -14.32
N LEU A 157 -13.09 -5.00 -13.94
CA LEU A 157 -11.78 -5.35 -14.50
C LEU A 157 -11.85 -6.09 -15.84
N HIS A 158 -13.00 -6.70 -16.16
CA HIS A 158 -13.16 -7.54 -17.34
C HIS A 158 -12.80 -6.85 -18.68
N PRO A 159 -13.14 -5.57 -18.92
CA PRO A 159 -12.73 -4.87 -20.14
C PRO A 159 -11.21 -4.77 -20.33
N MET A 160 -10.42 -4.83 -19.26
CA MET A 160 -8.95 -4.71 -19.31
C MET A 160 -8.24 -6.07 -19.28
N ILE A 161 -8.75 -7.03 -18.50
CA ILE A 161 -8.11 -8.34 -18.25
C ILE A 161 -9.12 -9.50 -18.35
N PRO A 162 -9.70 -9.73 -19.54
CA PRO A 162 -10.89 -10.57 -19.70
C PRO A 162 -10.64 -12.04 -19.33
N PHE A 163 -9.50 -12.61 -19.70
CA PHE A 163 -9.27 -14.05 -19.54
C PHE A 163 -9.18 -14.49 -18.07
N ILE A 164 -8.43 -13.77 -17.25
CA ILE A 164 -8.28 -14.12 -15.84
C ILE A 164 -9.55 -13.82 -15.04
N THR A 165 -10.24 -12.72 -15.37
CA THR A 165 -11.51 -12.37 -14.70
C THR A 165 -12.61 -13.37 -15.04
N GLU A 166 -12.69 -13.86 -16.28
CA GLU A 166 -13.62 -14.91 -16.70
C GLU A 166 -13.36 -16.24 -15.97
N GLU A 167 -12.10 -16.65 -15.84
CA GLU A 167 -11.77 -17.88 -15.11
C GLU A 167 -12.09 -17.77 -13.62
N ILE A 168 -11.75 -16.64 -12.99
CA ILE A 168 -12.11 -16.39 -11.59
C ILE A 168 -13.64 -16.36 -11.41
N TRP A 169 -14.36 -15.74 -12.35
CA TRP A 169 -15.82 -15.69 -12.33
C TRP A 169 -16.46 -17.07 -12.33
N ARG A 170 -15.97 -17.95 -13.20
CA ARG A 170 -16.43 -19.34 -13.29
C ARG A 170 -16.20 -20.09 -11.98
N LEU A 171 -15.03 -19.93 -11.37
CA LEU A 171 -14.72 -20.54 -10.06
C LEU A 171 -15.59 -19.95 -8.94
N LEU A 172 -15.81 -18.64 -8.95
CA LEU A 172 -16.68 -17.96 -7.99
C LEU A 172 -18.14 -18.40 -8.16
N ALA A 173 -18.60 -18.69 -9.38
CA ALA A 173 -19.93 -19.24 -9.63
C ALA A 173 -20.11 -20.66 -9.07
N VAL A 174 -19.04 -21.46 -8.93
CA VAL A 174 -19.10 -22.74 -8.20
C VAL A 174 -19.24 -22.51 -6.70
N ALA A 175 -18.46 -21.59 -6.12
CA ALA A 175 -18.45 -21.34 -4.68
C ALA A 175 -19.68 -20.53 -4.19
N ALA A 176 -20.17 -19.61 -5.02
CA ALA A 176 -21.30 -18.72 -4.74
C ALA A 176 -22.14 -18.54 -6.03
N PRO A 177 -22.97 -19.53 -6.39
CA PRO A 177 -23.76 -19.50 -7.64
C PRO A 177 -24.85 -18.43 -7.65
N ARG A 178 -25.27 -17.96 -6.49
CA ARG A 178 -26.26 -16.89 -6.34
C ARG A 178 -25.72 -15.76 -5.49
N ARG A 179 -25.67 -14.54 -6.03
CA ARG A 179 -25.01 -13.37 -5.42
C ARG A 179 -25.94 -12.15 -5.47
N GLY A 180 -25.51 -11.04 -4.87
CA GLY A 180 -26.32 -9.83 -4.69
C GLY A 180 -26.61 -9.58 -3.22
N LEU A 181 -26.72 -8.32 -2.81
CA LEU A 181 -26.91 -7.95 -1.39
C LEU A 181 -28.38 -7.91 -0.99
N ARG A 182 -29.18 -7.04 -1.64
CA ARG A 182 -30.61 -6.90 -1.36
C ARG A 182 -31.44 -7.96 -2.08
N THR A 183 -31.19 -8.12 -3.38
CA THR A 183 -31.81 -9.14 -4.21
C THR A 183 -30.76 -10.19 -4.56
N VAL A 184 -31.13 -11.47 -4.44
CA VAL A 184 -30.20 -12.59 -4.62
C VAL A 184 -30.50 -13.33 -5.91
N GLU A 185 -29.63 -13.14 -6.89
CA GLU A 185 -29.82 -13.62 -8.26
C GLU A 185 -28.75 -14.64 -8.64
N PRO A 186 -29.07 -15.60 -9.53
CA PRO A 186 -28.06 -16.44 -10.16
C PRO A 186 -26.98 -15.59 -10.84
N ALA A 187 -25.73 -15.99 -10.70
CA ALA A 187 -24.65 -15.44 -11.48
C ALA A 187 -24.89 -15.68 -12.98
N ALA A 188 -24.51 -14.71 -13.81
CA ALA A 188 -24.43 -14.94 -15.25
C ALA A 188 -23.46 -16.09 -15.55
N GLU A 189 -23.79 -16.93 -16.54
CA GLU A 189 -22.97 -18.07 -16.94
C GLU A 189 -21.55 -17.65 -17.35
N HIS A 190 -21.45 -16.54 -18.07
CA HIS A 190 -20.19 -15.93 -18.49
C HIS A 190 -20.12 -14.48 -18.03
N LEU A 191 -18.94 -14.04 -17.58
CA LEU A 191 -18.69 -12.68 -17.11
C LEU A 191 -18.86 -11.67 -18.25
N ILE A 192 -18.43 -12.01 -19.47
CA ILE A 192 -18.64 -11.16 -20.65
C ILE A 192 -20.12 -10.84 -20.94
N ARG A 193 -21.07 -11.65 -20.42
CA ARG A 193 -22.52 -11.44 -20.55
C ARG A 193 -23.16 -10.88 -19.27
N ALA A 194 -22.38 -10.68 -18.22
CA ALA A 194 -22.89 -10.17 -16.97
C ALA A 194 -23.26 -8.67 -17.11
N PRO A 195 -24.38 -8.21 -16.52
CA PRO A 195 -24.73 -6.80 -16.52
C PRO A 195 -23.61 -5.92 -15.97
N TRP A 196 -23.39 -4.74 -16.55
CA TRP A 196 -22.47 -3.76 -15.96
C TRP A 196 -22.99 -3.31 -14.58
N PRO A 197 -22.14 -3.20 -13.54
CA PRO A 197 -22.58 -2.72 -12.24
C PRO A 197 -23.09 -1.28 -12.32
N VAL A 198 -24.22 -1.00 -11.69
CA VAL A 198 -24.81 0.34 -11.65
C VAL A 198 -24.35 1.05 -10.37
N PRO A 199 -23.87 2.32 -10.46
CA PRO A 199 -23.52 3.09 -9.28
C PRO A 199 -24.75 3.26 -8.36
N ASP A 200 -24.61 2.87 -7.09
CA ASP A 200 -25.65 3.05 -6.08
C ASP A 200 -25.28 4.25 -5.18
N ALA A 201 -25.78 5.44 -5.55
CA ALA A 201 -25.51 6.66 -4.79
C ALA A 201 -25.99 6.58 -3.33
N ALA A 202 -27.01 5.76 -3.02
CA ALA A 202 -27.51 5.57 -1.66
C ALA A 202 -26.54 4.76 -0.77
N ARG A 203 -25.55 4.08 -1.36
CA ARG A 203 -24.49 3.36 -0.64
C ARG A 203 -23.31 4.25 -0.26
N VAL A 204 -23.17 5.42 -0.89
CA VAL A 204 -22.07 6.33 -0.60
C VAL A 204 -22.29 6.96 0.78
N ASP A 205 -21.41 6.63 1.72
CA ASP A 205 -21.44 7.06 3.11
C ASP A 205 -20.18 7.87 3.43
N ALA A 206 -20.28 9.18 3.23
CA ALA A 206 -19.18 10.12 3.47
C ALA A 206 -18.68 10.10 4.93
N ARG A 207 -19.53 9.72 5.89
CA ARG A 207 -19.14 9.64 7.31
C ARG A 207 -18.26 8.42 7.54
N VAL A 208 -18.64 7.26 7.02
CA VAL A 208 -17.82 6.04 7.11
C VAL A 208 -16.49 6.23 6.37
N GLU A 209 -16.49 6.87 5.21
CA GLU A 209 -15.25 7.18 4.48
C GLU A 209 -14.36 8.18 5.22
N ALA A 210 -14.93 9.21 5.86
CA ALA A 210 -14.17 10.13 6.72
C ALA A 210 -13.56 9.42 7.94
N GLN A 211 -14.34 8.55 8.59
CA GLN A 211 -13.88 7.72 9.71
C GLN A 211 -12.72 6.82 9.28
N PHE A 212 -12.86 6.16 8.13
CA PHE A 212 -11.83 5.28 7.58
C PHE A 212 -10.54 6.03 7.22
N ARG A 213 -10.64 7.25 6.66
CA ARG A 213 -9.45 8.07 6.37
C ARG A 213 -8.62 8.40 7.60
N GLN A 214 -9.26 8.68 8.74
CA GLN A 214 -8.53 8.89 10.00
C GLN A 214 -7.84 7.60 10.46
N PHE A 215 -8.52 6.45 10.33
CA PHE A 215 -7.94 5.15 10.62
C PHE A 215 -6.72 4.82 9.74
N GLU A 216 -6.82 5.05 8.43
CA GLU A 216 -5.74 4.83 7.48
C GLU A 216 -4.54 5.74 7.75
N THR A 217 -4.79 6.99 8.16
CA THR A 217 -3.74 7.93 8.57
C THR A 217 -2.96 7.39 9.76
N VAL A 218 -3.65 6.89 10.78
CA VAL A 218 -3.00 6.26 11.95
C VAL A 218 -2.27 4.97 11.54
N LEU A 219 -2.89 4.11 10.73
CA LEU A 219 -2.29 2.86 10.29
C LEU A 219 -1.00 3.08 9.50
N SER A 220 -0.99 4.10 8.64
CA SER A 220 0.20 4.49 7.86
C SER A 220 1.31 5.00 8.76
N ALA A 221 0.99 5.86 9.73
CA ALA A 221 1.94 6.34 10.73
C ALA A 221 2.55 5.19 11.55
N LEU A 222 1.75 4.20 11.95
CA LEU A 222 2.24 3.00 12.66
C LEU A 222 3.22 2.19 11.80
N ARG A 223 2.89 1.96 10.52
CA ARG A 223 3.76 1.24 9.57
C ARG A 223 5.05 2.01 9.29
N GLU A 224 4.97 3.33 9.17
CA GLU A 224 6.12 4.22 9.00
C GLU A 224 7.06 4.15 10.20
N ILE A 225 6.52 4.29 11.43
CA ILE A 225 7.31 4.18 12.66
C ILE A 225 7.97 2.81 12.76
N ARG A 226 7.20 1.73 12.54
CA ARG A 226 7.74 0.36 12.55
C ARG A 226 8.91 0.21 11.57
N SER A 227 8.76 0.69 10.34
CA SER A 227 9.82 0.62 9.34
C SER A 227 11.04 1.46 9.73
N ARG A 228 10.85 2.66 10.27
CA ARG A 228 11.95 3.55 10.67
C ARG A 228 12.73 3.02 11.87
N GLN A 229 12.02 2.45 12.85
CA GLN A 229 12.60 1.89 14.06
C GLN A 229 13.06 0.43 13.87
N ASN A 230 12.95 -0.12 12.66
CA ASN A 230 13.28 -1.50 12.32
C ASN A 230 12.64 -2.53 13.28
N ILE A 231 11.40 -2.25 13.71
CA ILE A 231 10.63 -3.15 14.57
C ILE A 231 10.08 -4.28 13.70
N GLU A 232 10.17 -5.51 14.19
CA GLU A 232 9.73 -6.69 13.44
C GLU A 232 8.21 -6.62 13.12
N PRO A 233 7.77 -7.03 11.91
CA PRO A 233 6.37 -6.90 11.47
C PRO A 233 5.32 -7.48 12.41
N ARG A 234 5.67 -8.54 13.16
CA ARG A 234 4.77 -9.23 14.10
C ARG A 234 4.98 -8.87 15.56
N GLN A 235 5.97 -8.03 15.87
CA GLN A 235 6.21 -7.58 17.23
C GLN A 235 5.09 -6.63 17.64
N ALA A 236 4.45 -6.92 18.78
CA ALA A 236 3.38 -6.10 19.31
C ALA A 236 3.93 -4.72 19.70
N ILE A 237 3.21 -3.66 19.34
CA ILE A 237 3.55 -2.29 19.73
C ILE A 237 2.37 -1.64 20.45
N ALA A 238 2.64 -0.84 21.48
CA ALA A 238 1.64 0.00 22.10
C ALA A 238 1.69 1.40 21.47
N PHE A 239 0.53 2.04 21.27
CA PHE A 239 0.49 3.37 20.68
C PHE A 239 -0.63 4.23 21.24
N SER A 240 -0.48 5.55 21.17
CA SER A 240 -1.49 6.53 21.52
C SER A 240 -1.62 7.58 20.41
N VAL A 241 -2.78 8.24 20.32
CA VAL A 241 -3.06 9.25 19.29
C VAL A 241 -3.55 10.54 19.92
N ARG A 242 -2.77 11.60 19.78
CA ARG A 242 -3.19 12.96 20.12
C ARG A 242 -3.99 13.55 18.96
N CYS A 243 -5.26 13.84 19.21
CA CYS A 243 -6.22 14.35 18.22
C CYS A 243 -7.39 15.06 18.90
N ASP A 244 -8.25 15.73 18.15
CA ASP A 244 -9.48 16.32 18.72
C ASP A 244 -10.49 15.25 19.18
N ALA A 245 -11.46 15.66 20.00
CA ALA A 245 -12.46 14.75 20.57
C ALA A 245 -13.34 14.07 19.51
N ALA A 246 -13.60 14.76 18.39
CA ALA A 246 -14.37 14.21 17.28
C ALA A 246 -13.61 13.06 16.61
N THR A 247 -12.32 13.23 16.34
CA THR A 247 -11.43 12.22 15.75
C THR A 247 -11.23 11.04 16.69
N ALA A 248 -11.06 11.30 17.98
CA ALA A 248 -10.98 10.23 18.98
C ALA A 248 -12.24 9.33 18.95
N THR A 249 -13.42 9.96 18.88
CA THR A 249 -14.71 9.25 18.75
C THR A 249 -14.82 8.43 17.47
N LEU A 250 -14.25 8.93 16.35
CA LEU A 250 -14.19 8.20 15.08
C LEU A 250 -13.23 6.98 15.15
N LEU A 251 -12.13 7.09 15.87
CA LEU A 251 -11.14 6.01 15.98
C LEU A 251 -11.53 4.91 16.98
N GLU A 252 -12.32 5.24 18.01
CA GLU A 252 -12.66 4.33 19.11
C GLU A 252 -13.23 2.97 18.64
N PRO A 253 -14.20 2.90 17.71
CA PRO A 253 -14.72 1.61 17.24
C PRO A 253 -13.71 0.79 16.43
N LEU A 254 -12.61 1.41 15.98
CA LEU A 254 -11.66 0.82 15.05
C LEU A 254 -10.41 0.23 15.73
N ARG A 255 -10.31 0.34 17.06
CA ARG A 255 -9.23 -0.23 17.87
C ARG A 255 -8.89 -1.68 17.50
N PRO A 256 -9.87 -2.61 17.35
CA PRO A 256 -9.55 -4.01 17.05
C PRO A 256 -8.82 -4.19 15.72
N TYR A 257 -9.05 -3.32 14.74
CA TYR A 257 -8.44 -3.43 13.42
C TYR A 257 -6.94 -3.10 13.46
N PHE A 258 -6.47 -2.17 14.31
CA PHE A 258 -5.04 -1.88 14.46
C PHE A 258 -4.24 -3.10 14.94
N GLN A 259 -4.83 -3.91 15.82
CA GLN A 259 -4.21 -5.16 16.26
C GLN A 259 -4.07 -6.14 15.09
N SER A 260 -5.11 -6.29 14.27
CA SER A 260 -5.09 -7.22 13.13
C SER A 260 -4.19 -6.78 11.97
N LEU A 261 -4.15 -5.48 11.66
CA LEU A 261 -3.48 -4.91 10.48
C LEU A 261 -2.06 -4.43 10.74
N ALA A 262 -1.74 -4.14 12.00
CA ALA A 262 -0.44 -3.59 12.40
C ALA A 262 0.12 -4.21 13.68
N CYS A 263 -0.47 -5.25 14.27
CA CYS A 263 -0.01 -5.79 15.56
C CYS A 263 0.17 -4.68 16.61
N ALA A 264 -0.74 -3.70 16.60
CA ALA A 264 -0.63 -2.48 17.39
C ALA A 264 -1.82 -2.37 18.35
N GLN A 265 -1.52 -2.14 19.63
CA GLN A 265 -2.48 -1.98 20.70
C GLN A 265 -2.64 -0.50 21.03
N SER A 266 -3.85 0.03 20.84
CA SER A 266 -4.18 1.41 21.19
C SER A 266 -4.29 1.57 22.70
N VAL A 267 -3.55 2.53 23.26
CA VAL A 267 -3.59 2.90 24.68
C VAL A 267 -4.61 4.00 24.92
N ALA A 268 -4.49 5.13 24.19
CA ALA A 268 -5.37 6.29 24.38
C ALA A 268 -5.54 7.10 23.10
N PHE A 269 -6.72 7.70 22.91
CA PHE A 269 -7.03 8.67 21.86
C PHE A 269 -7.63 9.92 22.51
N GLY A 270 -7.16 11.12 22.12
CA GLY A 270 -7.78 12.36 22.58
C GLY A 270 -6.83 13.56 22.64
N PRO A 271 -7.34 14.74 23.04
CA PRO A 271 -6.58 15.99 22.96
C PRO A 271 -5.50 16.11 24.03
N ALA A 272 -5.70 15.44 25.17
CA ALA A 272 -4.77 15.43 26.31
C ALA A 272 -3.81 14.23 26.30
N VAL A 273 -3.70 13.51 25.18
CA VAL A 273 -2.74 12.41 25.05
C VAL A 273 -1.34 12.98 24.96
N GLU A 274 -0.49 12.59 25.89
CA GLU A 274 0.94 12.89 25.90
C GLU A 274 1.77 11.71 25.36
N PRO A 275 2.95 11.96 24.78
CA PRO A 275 3.83 10.91 24.31
C PRO A 275 4.34 10.06 25.49
N PRO A 276 4.49 8.73 25.33
CA PRO A 276 5.23 7.89 26.26
C PRO A 276 6.66 8.38 26.44
N ALA A 277 7.29 7.97 27.57
CA ALA A 277 8.63 8.40 27.94
C ALA A 277 9.68 8.07 26.87
N ILE A 278 9.60 6.89 26.23
CA ILE A 278 10.43 6.52 25.09
C ILE A 278 9.49 6.26 23.93
N SER A 279 9.37 7.21 23.00
CA SER A 279 8.42 7.06 21.89
C SER A 279 8.96 7.53 20.55
N ALA A 280 8.47 6.90 19.48
CA ALA A 280 8.56 7.45 18.13
C ALA A 280 7.25 8.15 17.79
N THR A 281 7.36 9.29 17.11
CA THR A 281 6.21 10.12 16.77
C THR A 281 6.14 10.39 15.28
N VAL A 282 4.93 10.29 14.72
CA VAL A 282 4.60 10.78 13.37
C VAL A 282 3.45 11.76 13.50
N GLN A 283 3.64 12.96 12.97
CA GLN A 283 2.65 14.03 12.97
C GLN A 283 2.03 14.17 11.58
N SER A 284 0.70 14.30 11.56
CA SER A 284 -0.09 14.63 10.37
C SER A 284 -0.83 15.95 10.59
N ALA A 285 -1.58 16.42 9.58
CA ALA A 285 -2.35 17.66 9.69
C ALA A 285 -3.45 17.61 10.77
N SER A 286 -4.05 16.45 11.02
CA SER A 286 -5.21 16.29 11.94
C SER A 286 -4.87 15.57 13.25
N LEU A 287 -3.80 14.77 13.28
CA LEU A 287 -3.46 13.94 14.44
C LEU A 287 -1.95 13.69 14.58
N THR A 288 -1.53 13.34 15.79
CA THR A 288 -0.17 12.88 16.09
C THR A 288 -0.22 11.47 16.66
N VAL A 289 0.54 10.55 16.08
CA VAL A 289 0.65 9.16 16.55
C VAL A 289 1.95 8.98 17.31
N HIS A 290 1.85 8.44 18.52
CA HIS A 290 2.98 8.11 19.37
C HIS A 290 3.03 6.58 19.55
N VAL A 291 4.16 5.96 19.25
CA VAL A 291 4.40 4.53 19.52
C VAL A 291 5.36 4.43 20.67
N ASP A 292 4.96 3.67 21.69
CA ASP A 292 5.83 3.33 22.81
C ASP A 292 6.92 2.37 22.34
N LEU A 293 8.17 2.74 22.59
CA LEU A 293 9.35 1.97 22.24
C LEU A 293 9.98 1.28 23.44
N GLU A 294 9.40 1.43 24.64
CA GLU A 294 9.90 0.76 25.83
C GLU A 294 9.96 -0.77 25.62
N GLY A 295 11.14 -1.34 25.84
CA GLY A 295 11.41 -2.77 25.63
C GLY A 295 11.44 -3.22 24.16
N LEU A 296 11.20 -2.33 23.19
CA LEU A 296 11.23 -2.64 21.75
C LEU A 296 12.56 -2.28 21.10
N ILE A 297 13.26 -1.29 21.64
CA ILE A 297 14.57 -0.86 21.16
C ILE A 297 15.65 -1.20 22.20
N ASP A 298 16.76 -1.76 21.73
CA ASP A 298 17.98 -1.83 22.53
C ASP A 298 18.64 -0.44 22.47
N VAL A 299 18.35 0.37 23.50
CA VAL A 299 18.87 1.75 23.60
C VAL A 299 20.40 1.76 23.57
N ALA A 300 21.08 0.74 24.11
CA ALA A 300 22.54 0.68 24.08
C ALA A 300 23.06 0.39 22.67
N ALA A 301 22.47 -0.59 21.98
CA ALA A 301 22.81 -0.89 20.58
C ALA A 301 22.49 0.29 19.65
N GLU A 302 21.35 0.96 19.85
CA GLU A 302 20.94 2.10 19.03
C GLU A 302 21.80 3.34 19.30
N THR A 303 22.16 3.60 20.55
CA THR A 303 23.15 4.64 20.91
C THR A 303 24.48 4.35 20.22
N ALA A 304 24.95 3.10 20.24
CA ALA A 304 26.21 2.72 19.58
C ALA A 304 26.12 2.87 18.05
N ARG A 305 24.99 2.48 17.44
CA ARG A 305 24.71 2.63 16.01
C ARG A 305 24.73 4.09 15.58
N LEU A 306 23.98 4.94 16.28
CA LEU A 306 23.90 6.37 16.01
C LEU A 306 25.23 7.09 16.26
N THR A 307 25.98 6.70 17.30
CA THR A 307 27.33 7.23 17.54
C THR A 307 28.27 6.90 16.37
N LYS A 308 28.29 5.64 15.91
CA LYS A 308 29.10 5.22 14.76
C LYS A 308 28.65 5.88 13.46
N GLN A 309 27.35 6.09 13.28
CA GLN A 309 26.79 6.81 12.14
C GLN A 309 27.22 8.28 12.16
N LEU A 310 27.18 8.93 13.33
CA LEU A 310 27.63 10.30 13.53
C LEU A 310 29.12 10.47 13.25
N GLU A 311 29.96 9.55 13.72
CA GLU A 311 31.39 9.53 13.42
C GLU A 311 31.62 9.50 11.91
N ARG A 312 31.01 8.53 11.21
CA ARG A 312 31.13 8.39 9.75
C ARG A 312 30.64 9.63 9.00
N LEU A 313 29.46 10.15 9.35
CA LEU A 313 28.91 11.34 8.70
C LEU A 313 29.76 12.58 8.95
N SER A 314 30.29 12.73 10.18
CA SER A 314 31.16 13.84 10.55
C SER A 314 32.51 13.78 9.82
N GLU A 315 33.10 12.60 9.64
CA GLU A 315 34.31 12.41 8.83
C GLU A 315 34.09 12.77 7.35
N MET A 316 32.97 12.31 6.77
CA MET A 316 32.60 12.64 5.38
C MET A 316 32.38 14.15 5.20
N LEU A 317 31.68 14.77 6.15
CA LEU A 317 31.42 16.21 6.18
C LEU A 317 32.74 16.99 6.26
N ALA A 318 33.61 16.65 7.22
CA ALA A 318 34.91 17.30 7.40
C ALA A 318 35.80 17.17 6.14
N GLY A 319 35.79 16.01 5.48
CA GLY A 319 36.53 15.80 4.23
C GLY A 319 36.04 16.70 3.09
N LYS A 320 34.72 16.91 2.96
CA LYS A 320 34.14 17.79 1.95
C LYS A 320 34.30 19.26 2.27
N GLN A 321 34.15 19.66 3.54
CA GLN A 321 34.44 21.02 3.98
C GLN A 321 35.90 21.39 3.71
N LYS A 322 36.85 20.51 4.03
CA LYS A 322 38.28 20.73 3.73
C LYS A 322 38.57 20.91 2.24
N LYS A 323 37.81 20.24 1.35
CA LYS A 323 37.93 20.46 -0.11
C LYS A 323 37.40 21.85 -0.50
N LEU A 324 36.27 22.27 0.05
CA LEU A 324 35.68 23.58 -0.21
C LEU A 324 36.46 24.74 0.42
N ASP A 325 37.15 24.50 1.53
CA ASP A 325 38.01 25.49 2.18
C ASP A 325 39.35 25.69 1.45
N ASN A 326 39.71 24.80 0.51
CA ASN A 326 40.90 24.95 -0.30
C ASN A 326 40.65 25.97 -1.44
N PRO A 327 41.26 27.18 -1.38
CA PRO A 327 41.01 28.21 -2.38
C PRO A 327 41.41 27.78 -3.80
N GLY A 328 42.42 26.90 -3.90
CA GLY A 328 42.87 26.34 -5.18
C GLY A 328 41.85 25.38 -5.81
N PHE A 329 41.07 24.66 -5.01
CA PHE A 329 39.99 23.81 -5.52
C PHE A 329 38.81 24.65 -6.00
N VAL A 330 38.37 25.61 -5.18
CA VAL A 330 37.24 26.50 -5.52
C VAL A 330 37.52 27.34 -6.76
N ALA A 331 38.76 27.79 -6.95
CA ALA A 331 39.14 28.61 -8.09
C ALA A 331 39.41 27.82 -9.39
N ARG A 332 39.79 26.54 -9.30
CA ARG A 332 40.22 25.74 -10.47
C ARG A 332 39.23 24.66 -10.91
N ALA A 333 38.35 24.20 -10.01
CA ALA A 333 37.37 23.18 -10.35
C ALA A 333 36.20 23.79 -11.15
N PRO A 334 35.54 23.01 -12.03
CA PRO A 334 34.33 23.46 -12.73
C PRO A 334 33.24 23.87 -11.73
N ALA A 335 32.49 24.94 -12.05
CA ALA A 335 31.47 25.50 -11.16
C ALA A 335 30.41 24.47 -10.75
N GLU A 336 30.00 23.58 -11.67
CA GLU A 336 29.04 22.50 -11.37
C GLU A 336 29.57 21.51 -10.32
N VAL A 337 30.87 21.22 -10.33
CA VAL A 337 31.51 20.33 -9.36
C VAL A 337 31.56 20.98 -7.98
N VAL A 338 31.93 22.26 -7.91
CA VAL A 338 31.93 23.03 -6.66
C VAL A 338 30.51 23.12 -6.07
N GLN A 339 29.51 23.35 -6.93
CA GLN A 339 28.12 23.44 -6.51
C GLN A 339 27.58 22.11 -5.97
N ARG A 340 27.85 20.98 -6.65
CA ARG A 340 27.49 19.64 -6.14
C ARG A 340 28.15 19.32 -4.80
N GLU A 341 29.40 19.74 -4.59
CA GLU A 341 30.07 19.56 -3.31
C GLU A 341 29.43 20.41 -2.19
N ARG A 342 29.01 21.66 -2.49
CA ARG A 342 28.26 22.51 -1.55
C ARG A 342 26.90 21.91 -1.17
N GLU A 343 26.15 21.44 -2.16
CA GLU A 343 24.86 20.77 -1.93
C GLU A 343 25.04 19.49 -1.10
N SER A 344 26.09 18.72 -1.39
CA SER A 344 26.44 17.53 -0.62
C SER A 344 26.83 17.85 0.83
N VAL A 345 27.52 18.96 1.08
CA VAL A 345 27.81 19.44 2.46
C VAL A 345 26.52 19.80 3.18
N ALA A 346 25.63 20.59 2.56
CA ALA A 346 24.35 20.96 3.16
C ALA A 346 23.49 19.72 3.52
N GLN A 347 23.45 18.71 2.65
CA GLN A 347 22.76 17.45 2.93
C GLN A 347 23.39 16.68 4.10
N LEU A 348 24.73 16.62 4.16
CA LEU A 348 25.44 15.94 5.24
C LEU A 348 25.28 16.67 6.58
N GLU A 349 25.30 18.01 6.58
CA GLU A 349 25.04 18.80 7.78
C GLU A 349 23.66 18.51 8.35
N GLU A 350 22.65 18.39 7.49
CA GLU A 350 21.29 18.04 7.91
C GLU A 350 21.20 16.62 8.49
N GLN A 351 21.87 15.66 7.85
CA GLN A 351 21.96 14.28 8.36
C GLN A 351 22.68 14.21 9.72
N VAL A 352 23.77 14.97 9.90
CA VAL A 352 24.49 15.07 11.17
C VAL A 352 23.61 15.71 12.25
N ARG A 353 22.87 16.78 11.91
CA ARG A 353 21.91 17.43 12.82
C ARG A 353 20.86 16.43 13.30
N GLY A 354 20.21 15.74 12.37
CA GLY A 354 19.18 14.74 12.69
C GLY A 354 19.72 13.62 13.58
N ALA A 355 20.88 13.05 13.23
CA ALA A 355 21.48 11.98 14.03
C ALA A 355 21.91 12.44 15.44
N ARG A 356 22.39 13.68 15.59
CA ARG A 356 22.71 14.26 16.92
C ARG A 356 21.45 14.44 17.76
N GLN A 357 20.37 14.93 17.15
CA GLN A 357 19.12 15.13 17.86
C GLN A 357 18.54 13.80 18.34
N SER A 358 18.47 12.79 17.47
CA SER A 358 18.02 11.45 17.88
C SER A 358 18.88 10.82 18.97
N LEU A 359 20.21 11.04 18.93
CA LEU A 359 21.11 10.57 20.00
C LEU A 359 20.86 11.32 21.33
N ALA A 360 20.64 12.63 21.28
CA ALA A 360 20.33 13.43 22.45
C ALA A 360 19.00 13.01 23.09
N ASP A 361 17.96 12.76 22.28
CA ASP A 361 16.66 12.29 22.74
C ASP A 361 16.81 10.95 23.50
N LEU A 362 17.50 9.97 22.90
CA LEU A 362 17.77 8.67 23.55
C LEU A 362 18.56 8.80 24.86
N GLN A 363 19.53 9.71 24.93
CA GLN A 363 20.36 9.93 26.12
C GLN A 363 19.62 10.66 27.23
N GLN A 364 18.75 11.62 26.88
CA GLN A 364 17.92 12.35 27.84
C GLN A 364 16.93 11.40 28.52
N HIS A 365 16.35 10.46 27.77
CA HIS A 365 15.46 9.43 28.31
C HIS A 365 16.18 8.41 29.22
N ARG A 366 17.47 8.12 28.99
CA ARG A 366 18.28 7.27 29.88
C ARG A 366 18.55 7.90 31.26
N ARG A 367 18.38 9.23 31.41
CA ARG A 367 18.55 9.95 32.68
C ARG A 367 17.25 10.10 33.49
N SER A 368 16.12 9.65 32.94
CA SER A 368 14.82 9.65 33.63
C SER A 368 14.30 8.28 34.14
N PRO A 369 15.12 7.30 34.55
CA PRO A 369 14.59 6.15 35.28
C PRO A 369 14.42 6.54 36.76
N GLY A 370 13.19 6.86 37.16
CA GLY A 370 12.79 6.95 38.57
C GLY A 370 12.56 8.35 39.12
N GLN A 371 11.34 8.86 38.92
CA GLN A 371 10.51 9.36 40.02
C GLN A 371 9.26 8.51 40.11
#